data_AF-H1SHZ6-F1
#
_entry.id   AF-H1SHZ6-F1
#
_cell.length_a   1.000
_cell.length_b   1.000
_cell.length_c   1.000
_cell.angle_alpha   90.00
_cell.angle_beta   90.00
_cell.angle_gamma   90.00
#
_symmetry.space_group_name_H-M   'P 1'
#
loop_
_entity.id
_entity.type
_entity.pdbx_description
1 polymer ?
#
loop_
_entity_poly.entity_id
_entity_poly.type
_entity_poly.pdbx_seq_one_letter_code
_entity_poly.pdbx_strand_id
1 'polypeptide(L)'
;MARLIAAARAAGLQVASHDDGDAATRQRYHQQGCTVAEFPLTVDVARAAHALRNHAVFGAPNVIRGGSHTGAPDATEMIAAGLCNVLASDYYYPAPLQAAFRIAQLGVLPLPAAWDLVSRNPARAAGMHDRGALSPGLRADAIIVDDRDPALPQVCAAIVGGVLHHATRAFPLVQSGGERRAA
;
A
#
# COMPACT_ATOMS: atom_id res chain seq x y z
N MET A 1 0.36 -26.32 4.17
CA MET A 1 0.74 -24.89 4.20
C MET A 1 2.26 -24.66 4.23
N ALA A 2 3.01 -25.20 5.21
CA ALA A 2 4.46 -24.98 5.33
C ALA A 2 5.29 -25.23 4.06
N ARG A 3 5.01 -26.32 3.31
CA ARG A 3 5.69 -26.63 2.04
C ARG A 3 5.51 -25.53 0.97
N LEU A 4 4.32 -24.93 0.90
CA LEU A 4 4.03 -23.84 -0.05
C LEU A 4 4.78 -22.57 0.33
N ILE A 5 4.78 -22.21 1.62
CA ILE A 5 5.53 -21.06 2.14
C ILE A 5 7.02 -21.22 1.86
N ALA A 6 7.59 -22.40 2.15
CA ALA A 6 9.00 -22.67 1.88
C ALA A 6 9.34 -22.54 0.39
N ALA A 7 8.51 -23.08 -0.50
CA ALA A 7 8.73 -22.98 -1.95
C ALA A 7 8.65 -21.54 -2.46
N ALA A 8 7.64 -20.77 -2.04
CA ALA A 8 7.49 -19.36 -2.42
C ALA A 8 8.71 -18.53 -1.96
N ARG A 9 9.15 -18.74 -0.71
CA ARG A 9 10.32 -18.05 -0.17
C ARG A 9 11.61 -18.46 -0.86
N ALA A 10 11.78 -19.73 -1.21
CA ALA A 10 12.93 -20.20 -2.00
C ALA A 10 12.98 -19.55 -3.39
N ALA A 11 11.82 -19.16 -3.94
CA ALA A 11 11.71 -18.39 -5.18
C ALA A 11 11.82 -16.86 -4.99
N GLY A 12 12.13 -16.38 -3.77
CA GLY A 12 12.25 -14.95 -3.47
C GLY A 12 10.91 -14.21 -3.35
N LEU A 13 9.78 -14.91 -3.26
CA LEU A 13 8.46 -14.31 -3.12
C LEU A 13 8.11 -14.04 -1.66
N GLN A 14 7.48 -12.89 -1.42
CA GLN A 14 6.82 -12.62 -0.14
C GLN A 14 5.55 -13.45 -0.03
N VAL A 15 5.19 -13.81 1.20
CA VAL A 15 3.97 -14.55 1.48
C VAL A 15 3.12 -13.74 2.43
N ALA A 16 1.82 -13.64 2.11
CA ALA A 16 0.79 -13.13 2.99
C ALA A 16 -0.09 -14.29 3.49
N SER A 17 -0.60 -14.16 4.71
CA SER A 17 -1.78 -14.92 5.11
C SER A 17 -3.00 -14.04 5.01
N HIS A 18 -4.17 -14.68 4.90
CA HIS A 18 -5.45 -14.04 4.68
C HIS A 18 -6.39 -14.41 5.82
N ASP A 19 -7.17 -13.45 6.31
CA ASP A 19 -8.21 -13.63 7.32
C ASP A 19 -7.71 -14.36 8.57
N ASP A 20 -6.59 -13.89 9.13
CA ASP A 20 -6.08 -14.41 10.39
C ASP A 20 -7.14 -14.28 11.50
N GLY A 21 -7.64 -15.41 12.00
CA GLY A 21 -8.73 -15.43 12.99
C GLY A 21 -8.30 -15.18 14.43
N ASP A 22 -7.05 -15.44 14.78
CA ASP A 22 -6.53 -15.30 16.13
C ASP A 22 -5.02 -15.02 16.17
N ALA A 23 -4.53 -14.51 17.31
CA ALA A 23 -3.13 -14.14 17.49
C ALA A 23 -2.17 -15.34 17.39
N ALA A 24 -2.59 -16.54 17.81
CA ALA A 24 -1.77 -17.74 17.71
C ALA A 24 -1.58 -18.14 16.24
N THR A 25 -2.60 -17.91 15.40
CA THR A 25 -2.55 -18.12 13.96
C THR A 25 -1.62 -17.13 13.27
N ARG A 26 -1.72 -15.84 13.61
CA ARG A 26 -0.76 -14.84 13.15
C ARG A 26 0.68 -15.20 13.56
N GLN A 27 0.90 -15.61 14.81
CA GLN A 27 2.23 -16.00 15.29
C GLN A 27 2.77 -17.22 14.53
N ARG A 28 1.94 -18.23 14.27
CA ARG A 28 2.31 -19.44 13.51
C ARG A 28 2.73 -19.12 12.08
N TYR A 29 2.03 -18.21 11.41
CA TYR A 29 2.42 -17.77 10.06
C TYR A 29 3.71 -16.95 10.08
N HIS A 30 3.87 -16.04 11.06
CA HIS A 30 5.10 -15.28 11.23
C HIS A 30 6.33 -16.18 11.42
N GLN A 31 6.22 -17.23 12.25
CA GLN A 31 7.30 -18.20 12.46
C GLN A 31 7.70 -18.96 11.19
N GLN A 32 6.81 -19.06 10.20
CA GLN A 32 7.11 -19.67 8.89
C GLN A 32 7.71 -18.66 7.88
N GLY A 33 7.89 -17.39 8.29
CA GLY A 33 8.40 -16.32 7.45
C GLY A 33 7.34 -15.59 6.64
N CYS A 34 6.06 -15.74 6.99
CA CYS A 34 4.97 -14.95 6.43
C CYS A 34 4.83 -13.65 7.23
N THR A 35 5.31 -12.54 6.67
CA THR A 35 5.38 -11.23 7.36
C THR A 35 4.28 -10.26 6.95
N VAL A 36 3.32 -10.72 6.12
CA VAL A 36 2.15 -9.94 5.73
C VAL A 36 0.90 -10.61 6.29
N ALA A 37 0.11 -9.85 7.06
CA ALA A 37 -1.18 -10.22 7.58
C ALA A 37 -2.26 -9.45 6.81
N GLU A 38 -2.92 -10.13 5.88
CA GLU A 38 -4.00 -9.55 5.11
C GLU A 38 -5.34 -9.76 5.84
N PHE A 39 -6.09 -8.67 5.96
CA PHE A 39 -7.42 -8.61 6.57
C PHE A 39 -7.52 -9.30 7.94
N PRO A 40 -6.75 -8.85 8.96
CA PRO A 40 -6.94 -9.32 10.34
C PRO A 40 -8.41 -9.27 10.77
N LEU A 41 -8.97 -10.41 11.21
CA LEU A 41 -10.39 -10.49 11.54
C LEU A 41 -10.75 -9.80 12.86
N THR A 42 -9.76 -9.50 13.70
CA THR A 42 -9.96 -8.81 14.98
C THR A 42 -8.85 -7.79 15.24
N VAL A 43 -9.15 -6.81 16.10
CA VAL A 43 -8.17 -5.81 16.55
C VAL A 43 -6.98 -6.46 17.24
N ASP A 44 -7.20 -7.54 17.99
CA ASP A 44 -6.12 -8.26 18.69
C ASP A 44 -5.18 -8.98 17.72
N VAL A 45 -5.70 -9.47 16.58
CA VAL A 45 -4.86 -9.99 15.50
C VAL A 45 -4.04 -8.88 14.85
N ALA A 46 -4.63 -7.70 14.62
CA ALA A 46 -3.91 -6.54 14.08
C ALA A 46 -2.80 -6.07 15.05
N ARG A 47 -3.08 -6.04 16.36
CA ARG A 47 -2.07 -5.78 17.41
C ARG A 47 -0.97 -6.82 17.43
N ALA A 48 -1.30 -8.10 17.29
CA ALA A 48 -0.32 -9.17 17.21
C ALA A 48 0.57 -9.01 15.97
N ALA A 49 -0.01 -8.67 14.81
CA ALA A 49 0.75 -8.38 13.60
C ALA A 49 1.70 -7.18 13.79
N HIS A 50 1.22 -6.09 14.39
CA HIS A 50 2.03 -4.92 14.71
C HIS A 50 3.19 -5.25 15.67
N ALA A 51 2.93 -5.98 16.75
CA ALA A 51 3.95 -6.39 17.72
C ALA A 51 5.06 -7.25 17.10
N LEU A 52 4.70 -8.06 16.08
CA LEU A 52 5.64 -8.86 15.29
C LEU A 52 6.35 -8.07 14.18
N ARG A 53 6.04 -6.78 14.02
CA ARG A 53 6.49 -5.92 12.91
C ARG A 53 6.10 -6.47 11.53
N ASN A 54 4.98 -7.18 11.45
CA ASN A 54 4.39 -7.60 10.19
C ASN A 54 3.70 -6.42 9.51
N HIS A 55 3.58 -6.48 8.19
CA HIS A 55 2.68 -5.59 7.45
C HIS A 55 1.24 -6.05 7.67
N ALA A 56 0.36 -5.12 8.04
CA ALA A 56 -1.07 -5.37 8.19
C ALA A 56 -1.79 -4.68 7.03
N VAL A 57 -2.48 -5.48 6.22
CA VAL A 57 -3.19 -5.02 5.01
C VAL A 57 -4.68 -4.91 5.31
N PHE A 58 -5.27 -3.76 5.02
CA PHE A 58 -6.71 -3.53 5.06
C PHE A 58 -7.24 -3.08 3.70
N GLY A 59 -8.54 -3.27 3.48
CA GLY A 59 -9.19 -2.85 2.24
C GLY A 59 -9.38 -1.33 2.21
N ALA A 60 -8.80 -0.66 1.21
CA ALA A 60 -9.06 0.74 0.91
C ALA A 60 -10.57 1.08 0.75
N PRO A 61 -11.42 0.19 0.20
CA PRO A 61 -12.87 0.48 0.12
C PRO A 61 -13.54 0.71 1.47
N ASN A 62 -13.02 0.12 2.55
CA ASN A 62 -13.57 0.30 3.90
C ASN A 62 -13.33 1.71 4.44
N VAL A 63 -12.20 2.34 4.05
CA VAL A 63 -11.91 3.74 4.36
C VAL A 63 -12.91 4.67 3.67
N ILE A 64 -13.19 4.42 2.39
CA ILE A 64 -14.09 5.26 1.59
C ILE A 64 -15.54 5.14 2.09
N ARG A 65 -15.96 3.91 2.40
CA ARG A 65 -17.30 3.62 2.90
C ARG A 65 -17.52 4.04 4.35
N GLY A 66 -16.46 4.17 5.15
CA GLY A 66 -16.54 4.50 6.58
C GLY A 66 -16.94 3.32 7.46
N GLY A 67 -16.45 2.11 7.15
CA GLY A 67 -16.76 0.89 7.91
C GLY A 67 -16.49 -0.39 7.12
N SER A 68 -16.39 -1.54 7.80
CA SER A 68 -16.41 -2.88 7.16
C SER A 68 -17.85 -3.30 6.80
N HIS A 69 -18.02 -4.19 5.81
CA HIS A 69 -19.34 -4.73 5.39
C HIS A 69 -19.62 -6.07 6.07
N THR A 70 -18.61 -6.67 6.71
CA THR A 70 -18.66 -7.99 7.37
C THR A 70 -18.51 -7.92 8.89
N GLY A 71 -18.38 -6.72 9.47
CA GLY A 71 -18.10 -6.55 10.90
C GLY A 71 -16.62 -6.70 11.29
N ALA A 72 -15.73 -6.86 10.31
CA ALA A 72 -14.28 -6.78 10.53
C ALA A 72 -13.84 -5.39 11.04
N PRO A 73 -12.65 -5.24 11.66
CA PRO A 73 -12.18 -3.96 12.19
C PRO A 73 -12.20 -2.84 11.14
N ASP A 74 -12.61 -1.65 11.56
CA ASP A 74 -12.64 -0.49 10.66
C ASP A 74 -11.22 -0.09 10.23
N ALA A 75 -11.02 0.04 8.91
CA ALA A 75 -9.71 0.35 8.36
C ALA A 75 -9.21 1.73 8.82
N THR A 76 -10.09 2.71 8.95
CA THR A 76 -9.75 4.08 9.37
C THR A 76 -9.29 4.10 10.83
N GLU A 77 -10.01 3.39 11.71
CA GLU A 77 -9.63 3.21 13.11
C GLU A 77 -8.29 2.46 13.26
N MET A 78 -8.07 1.41 12.48
CA MET A 78 -6.81 0.67 12.50
C MET A 78 -5.63 1.52 12.02
N ILE A 79 -5.84 2.39 11.03
CA ILE A 79 -4.84 3.38 10.59
C ILE A 79 -4.56 4.38 11.70
N ALA A 80 -5.59 4.97 12.31
CA ALA A 80 -5.46 5.93 13.41
C ALA A 80 -4.72 5.33 14.62
N ALA A 81 -4.91 4.04 14.88
CA ALA A 81 -4.24 3.30 15.94
C ALA A 81 -2.83 2.79 15.58
N GLY A 82 -2.34 3.02 14.35
CA GLY A 82 -1.05 2.51 13.88
C GLY A 82 -0.99 0.99 13.67
N LEU A 83 -2.16 0.35 13.57
CA LEU A 83 -2.33 -1.10 13.41
C LEU A 83 -2.51 -1.54 11.96
N CYS A 84 -2.72 -0.60 11.04
CA CYS A 84 -2.73 -0.80 9.60
C CYS A 84 -1.60 0.02 8.96
N ASN A 85 -0.82 -0.58 8.06
CA ASN A 85 0.21 0.13 7.32
C ASN A 85 0.17 -0.10 5.81
N VAL A 86 -0.74 -0.92 5.30
CA VAL A 86 -0.91 -1.18 3.86
C VAL A 86 -2.40 -1.15 3.52
N LEU A 87 -2.74 -0.47 2.43
CA LEU A 87 -4.08 -0.50 1.86
C LEU A 87 -4.08 -1.21 0.50
N ALA A 88 -4.94 -2.20 0.35
CA ALA A 88 -5.19 -2.90 -0.90
C ALA A 88 -6.48 -2.40 -1.56
N SER A 89 -6.58 -2.51 -2.88
CA SER A 89 -7.83 -2.18 -3.59
C SER A 89 -9.00 -3.07 -3.16
N ASP A 90 -8.69 -4.30 -2.72
CA ASP A 90 -9.68 -5.33 -2.47
C ASP A 90 -10.56 -5.46 -3.73
N TYR A 91 -11.87 -5.56 -3.58
CA TYR A 91 -12.85 -5.65 -4.67
C TYR A 91 -13.06 -4.36 -5.50
N TYR A 92 -12.42 -3.22 -5.19
CA TYR A 92 -12.65 -1.96 -5.90
C TYR A 92 -11.33 -1.24 -6.27
N TYR A 93 -10.88 -1.44 -7.52
CA TYR A 93 -9.59 -0.94 -8.04
C TYR A 93 -9.30 0.56 -7.81
N PRO A 94 -10.25 1.50 -7.95
CA PRO A 94 -9.98 2.93 -7.71
C PRO A 94 -9.74 3.31 -6.25
N ALA A 95 -10.05 2.40 -5.31
CA ALA A 95 -10.10 2.72 -3.89
C ALA A 95 -8.80 3.28 -3.28
N PRO A 96 -7.59 2.74 -3.56
CA PRO A 96 -6.38 3.19 -2.88
C PRO A 96 -6.11 4.70 -3.04
N LEU A 97 -6.30 5.22 -4.26
CA LEU A 97 -6.15 6.65 -4.53
C LEU A 97 -7.11 7.48 -3.68
N GLN A 98 -8.40 7.16 -3.73
CA GLN A 98 -9.43 7.89 -2.99
C GLN A 98 -9.24 7.77 -1.48
N ALA A 99 -8.84 6.60 -0.98
CA ALA A 99 -8.61 6.35 0.45
C ALA A 99 -7.50 7.25 1.01
N ALA A 100 -6.37 7.42 0.28
CA ALA A 100 -5.28 8.28 0.74
C ALA A 100 -5.73 9.74 0.91
N PHE A 101 -6.50 10.29 -0.03
CA PHE A 101 -7.07 11.63 0.09
C PHE A 101 -8.14 11.71 1.19
N ARG A 102 -9.01 10.70 1.30
CA ARG A 102 -10.05 10.64 2.34
C ARG A 102 -9.46 10.63 3.74
N ILE A 103 -8.39 9.86 3.98
CA ILE A 103 -7.65 9.82 5.26
C ILE A 103 -7.12 11.21 5.62
N ALA A 104 -6.56 11.92 4.64
CA ALA A 104 -6.07 13.28 4.84
C ALA A 104 -7.20 14.28 5.15
N GLN A 105 -8.32 14.20 4.43
CA GLN A 105 -9.51 15.04 4.68
C GLN A 105 -10.12 14.80 6.08
N LEU A 106 -10.11 13.55 6.54
CA LEU A 106 -10.61 13.19 7.88
C LEU A 106 -9.63 13.60 8.99
N GLY A 107 -8.42 14.07 8.68
CA GLY A 107 -7.41 14.44 9.66
C GLY A 107 -6.78 13.24 10.37
N VAL A 108 -6.93 12.03 9.84
CA VAL A 108 -6.38 10.80 10.44
C VAL A 108 -4.86 10.75 10.28
N LEU A 109 -4.37 11.11 9.10
CA LEU A 109 -2.94 11.28 8.79
C LEU A 109 -2.76 12.43 7.79
N PRO A 110 -1.61 13.14 7.79
CA PRO A 110 -1.30 14.06 6.70
C PRO A 110 -1.11 13.29 5.38
N LEU A 111 -1.41 13.92 4.25
CA LEU A 111 -1.40 13.27 2.93
C LEU A 111 -0.10 12.48 2.62
N PRO A 112 1.12 12.99 2.89
CA PRO A 112 2.33 12.20 2.67
C PRO A 112 2.37 10.86 3.43
N ALA A 113 1.91 10.85 4.69
CA ALA A 113 1.85 9.63 5.49
C ALA A 113 0.70 8.70 5.05
N ALA A 114 -0.44 9.26 4.65
CA ALA A 114 -1.52 8.48 4.05
C ALA A 114 -1.08 7.84 2.72
N TRP A 115 -0.25 8.53 1.94
CA TRP A 115 0.27 8.03 0.67
C TRP A 115 1.21 6.82 0.83
N ASP A 116 1.97 6.77 1.92
CA ASP A 116 2.82 5.62 2.21
C ASP A 116 2.00 4.31 2.34
N LEU A 117 0.74 4.38 2.78
CA LEU A 117 -0.18 3.22 2.87
C LEU A 117 -0.48 2.58 1.52
N VAL A 118 -0.41 3.34 0.42
CA VAL A 118 -0.80 2.91 -0.94
C VAL A 118 0.36 2.91 -1.93
N SER A 119 1.56 3.30 -1.48
CA SER A 119 2.75 3.38 -2.32
C SER A 119 3.94 2.69 -1.66
N ARG A 120 4.61 3.34 -0.71
CA ARG A 120 5.84 2.84 -0.09
C ARG A 120 5.62 1.51 0.63
N ASN A 121 4.63 1.43 1.50
CA ASN A 121 4.43 0.28 2.37
C ASN A 121 3.99 -0.97 1.59
N PRO A 122 3.05 -0.91 0.62
CA PRO A 122 2.78 -2.05 -0.27
C PRO A 122 4.02 -2.53 -1.01
N ALA A 123 4.88 -1.62 -1.52
CA ALA A 123 6.13 -2.01 -2.17
C ALA A 123 7.06 -2.77 -1.20
N ARG A 124 7.21 -2.30 0.04
CA ARG A 124 8.02 -3.00 1.05
C ARG A 124 7.40 -4.33 1.48
N ALA A 125 6.08 -4.40 1.64
CA ALA A 125 5.37 -5.64 1.95
C ALA A 125 5.54 -6.70 0.85
N ALA A 126 5.68 -6.27 -0.41
CA ALA A 126 5.97 -7.13 -1.55
C ALA A 126 7.47 -7.41 -1.76
N GLY A 127 8.36 -6.89 -0.90
CA GLY A 127 9.81 -7.07 -1.04
C GLY A 127 10.43 -6.23 -2.17
N MET A 128 9.71 -5.23 -2.68
CA MET A 128 10.18 -4.32 -3.74
C MET A 128 10.80 -3.08 -3.12
N HIS A 129 12.14 -3.00 -3.17
CA HIS A 129 12.88 -1.91 -2.54
C HIS A 129 13.22 -0.75 -3.46
N ASP A 130 13.03 -0.94 -4.76
CA ASP A 130 13.37 -0.03 -5.85
C ASP A 130 12.24 0.93 -6.24
N ARG A 131 11.10 0.93 -5.54
CA ARG A 131 9.91 1.73 -5.87
C ARG A 131 9.08 2.15 -4.65
N GLY A 132 7.98 2.85 -4.91
CA GLY A 132 7.01 3.28 -3.91
C GLY A 132 7.31 4.63 -3.25
N ALA A 133 8.36 5.33 -3.68
CA ALA A 133 8.69 6.67 -3.22
C ALA A 133 9.35 7.49 -4.33
N LEU A 134 9.20 8.81 -4.27
CA LEU A 134 9.90 9.74 -5.16
C LEU A 134 11.25 10.10 -4.52
N SER A 135 12.30 9.40 -4.91
CA SER A 135 13.66 9.63 -4.42
C SER A 135 14.70 9.21 -5.46
N PRO A 136 15.87 9.89 -5.53
CA PRO A 136 16.95 9.49 -6.43
C PRO A 136 17.34 8.02 -6.23
N GLY A 137 17.63 7.32 -7.34
CA GLY A 137 18.01 5.91 -7.34
C GLY A 137 16.85 4.91 -7.31
N LEU A 138 15.61 5.37 -7.13
CA LEU A 138 14.42 4.53 -7.28
C LEU A 138 13.90 4.56 -8.73
N ARG A 139 13.12 3.54 -9.08
CA ARG A 139 12.38 3.47 -10.35
C ARG A 139 11.52 4.71 -10.52
N ALA A 140 11.58 5.30 -11.71
CA ALA A 140 10.80 6.48 -12.08
C ALA A 140 9.33 6.12 -12.38
N ASP A 141 8.63 5.60 -11.37
CA ASP A 141 7.18 5.40 -11.39
C ASP A 141 6.52 6.55 -10.65
N ALA A 142 5.61 7.26 -11.33
CA ALA A 142 4.91 8.39 -10.75
C ALA A 142 3.52 8.55 -11.39
N ILE A 143 2.59 9.13 -10.63
CA ILE A 143 1.34 9.63 -11.17
C ILE A 143 1.24 11.12 -10.88
N ILE A 144 0.58 11.85 -11.78
CA ILE A 144 0.18 13.24 -11.54
C ILE A 144 -1.30 13.19 -11.21
N VAL A 145 -1.66 13.69 -10.03
CA VAL A 145 -3.05 13.74 -9.56
C VAL A 145 -3.51 15.20 -9.54
N ASP A 146 -4.68 15.45 -10.08
CA ASP A 146 -5.43 16.68 -9.85
C ASP A 146 -6.32 16.48 -8.62
N ASP A 147 -6.03 17.24 -7.58
CA ASP A 147 -6.66 17.17 -6.26
C ASP A 147 -7.43 18.44 -5.90
N ARG A 148 -7.76 19.28 -6.91
CA ARG A 148 -8.57 20.50 -6.69
C ARG A 148 -9.90 20.20 -6.01
N ASP A 149 -10.48 19.03 -6.31
CA ASP A 149 -11.49 18.40 -5.47
C ASP A 149 -10.88 17.14 -4.83
N PRO A 150 -10.44 17.19 -3.56
CA PRO A 150 -9.82 16.03 -2.94
C PRO A 150 -10.83 14.90 -2.62
N ALA A 151 -12.14 15.13 -2.75
CA ALA A 151 -13.13 14.05 -2.69
C ALA A 151 -13.21 13.26 -4.01
N LEU A 152 -12.71 13.85 -5.11
CA LEU A 152 -12.69 13.27 -6.45
C LEU A 152 -11.30 13.40 -7.10
N PRO A 153 -10.23 12.84 -6.50
CA PRO A 153 -8.88 12.93 -7.05
C PRO A 153 -8.80 12.24 -8.42
N GLN A 154 -8.20 12.90 -9.41
CA GLN A 154 -8.12 12.40 -10.79
C GLN A 154 -6.68 12.21 -11.22
N VAL A 155 -6.35 11.00 -11.70
CA VAL A 155 -5.06 10.75 -12.34
C VAL A 155 -5.03 11.46 -13.69
N CYS A 156 -4.17 12.46 -13.81
CA CYS A 156 -3.95 13.20 -15.04
C CYS A 156 -2.81 12.65 -15.88
N ALA A 157 -1.86 11.94 -15.26
CA ALA A 157 -0.79 11.25 -15.98
C ALA A 157 -0.27 10.05 -15.19
N ALA A 158 0.24 9.05 -15.91
CA ALA A 158 0.97 7.92 -15.33
C ALA A 158 2.31 7.75 -16.06
N ILE A 159 3.38 7.75 -15.28
CA ILE A 159 4.76 7.52 -15.70
C ILE A 159 5.19 6.19 -15.11
N VAL A 160 5.71 5.29 -15.95
CA VAL A 160 6.16 3.96 -15.53
C VAL A 160 7.57 3.75 -16.07
N GLY A 161 8.55 3.55 -15.19
CA GLY A 161 9.96 3.44 -15.56
C GLY A 161 10.49 4.65 -16.33
N GLY A 162 9.99 5.85 -16.05
CA GLY A 162 10.39 7.09 -16.71
C GLY A 162 9.69 7.38 -18.04
N VAL A 163 8.78 6.50 -18.48
CA VAL A 163 8.01 6.66 -19.71
C VAL A 163 6.59 7.12 -19.39
N LEU A 164 6.11 8.15 -20.07
CA LEU A 164 4.72 8.61 -19.97
C LEU A 164 3.80 7.62 -20.72
N HIS A 165 2.97 6.87 -19.98
CA HIS A 165 2.05 5.87 -20.54
C HIS A 165 0.61 6.36 -20.65
N HIS A 166 0.22 7.33 -19.82
CA HIS A 166 -1.11 7.90 -19.83
C HIS A 166 -1.03 9.40 -19.57
N ALA A 167 -1.86 10.18 -20.25
CA ALA A 167 -2.07 11.58 -19.97
C ALA A 167 -3.48 12.02 -20.41
N THR A 168 -4.19 12.76 -19.56
CA THR A 168 -5.50 13.37 -19.90
C THR A 168 -5.36 14.72 -20.60
N ARG A 169 -4.13 15.27 -20.63
CA ARG A 169 -3.77 16.55 -21.25
C ARG A 169 -2.31 16.52 -21.70
N ALA A 170 -1.92 17.48 -22.55
CA ALA A 170 -0.52 17.65 -22.90
C ALA A 170 0.29 18.08 -21.66
N PHE A 171 1.37 17.35 -21.38
CA PHE A 171 2.37 17.75 -20.40
C PHE A 171 3.65 18.15 -21.14
N PRO A 172 4.19 19.35 -20.91
CA PRO A 172 5.45 19.74 -21.53
C PRO A 172 6.56 18.82 -21.03
N LEU A 173 7.14 18.04 -21.92
CA LEU A 173 8.29 17.20 -21.62
C LEU A 173 9.54 18.05 -21.70
N VAL A 174 10.24 18.20 -20.57
CA VAL A 174 11.58 18.77 -20.57
C VAL A 174 12.52 17.66 -21.06
N GLN A 175 13.14 17.84 -22.23
CA GLN A 175 14.24 16.97 -22.60
C GLN A 175 15.38 17.26 -21.62
N SER A 176 15.77 16.27 -20.82
CA SER A 176 17.01 16.35 -20.07
C SER A 176 18.14 16.44 -21.08
N GLY A 177 18.79 17.61 -21.17
CA GLY A 177 20.02 17.78 -21.91
C GLY A 177 21.01 16.73 -21.45
N GLY A 178 21.28 15.75 -22.31
CA GLY A 178 22.15 14.63 -22.01
C GLY A 178 23.61 15.08 -21.95
N GLU A 179 24.05 15.61 -20.83
CA GLU A 179 25.44 15.41 -20.43
C GLU A 179 25.55 13.99 -19.88
N ARG A 180 25.71 13.03 -20.79
CA ARG A 180 26.44 11.81 -20.45
C ARG A 180 27.82 12.28 -20.00
N ARG A 181 28.08 12.30 -18.70
CA ARG A 181 29.45 12.40 -18.18
C ARG A 181 30.22 11.21 -18.71
N ALA A 182 31.01 11.46 -19.75
CA ALA A 182 32.08 10.58 -20.17
C ALA A 182 33.26 10.83 -19.21
N ALA A 183 33.52 9.86 -18.33
CA ALA A 183 34.81 9.46 -17.76
C ALA A 183 34.54 8.53 -16.57
#